data_AF-A0A9E6RVW7-F1
#
_entry.id   AF-A0A9E6RVW7-F1
#
_cell.length_a   1.000
_cell.length_b   1.000
_cell.length_c   1.000
_cell.angle_alpha   90.00
_cell.angle_beta   90.00
_cell.angle_gamma   90.00
#
_symmetry.space_group_name_H-M   'P 1'
#
loop_
_entity.id
_entity.type
_entity.pdbx_description
1 polymer ?
#
loop_
_entity_poly.entity_id
_entity_poly.type
_entity_poly.pdbx_seq_one_letter_code
_entity_poly.pdbx_strand_id
1 'polypeptide(L)'
;MMLRWLMVSVGAAMLALDALTGQVLVHLAVPAGLAAVLLGIVAVVCRRWFIALTAVATVLLVLTLVVPSLLVRPQSGPVLLRVMTFNLQGVEADLEGVAALVAREQVDLLALQEAPGMPATSLLALTSVLPNLVVVPDPNPSIGTRIAILTRVPVLATAVERVGEGEGAVPVTSLRVTISTGG
;
A
#
# COMPACT_ATOMS: atom_id res chain seq x y z
N MET A 1 38.94 0.29 12.53
CA MET A 1 37.91 0.93 13.40
C MET A 1 36.77 1.57 12.60
N MET A 2 37.02 2.26 11.48
CA MET A 2 35.96 2.95 10.71
C MET A 2 34.79 2.06 10.23
N LEU A 3 35.03 0.79 9.87
CA LEU A 3 33.98 -0.10 9.35
C LEU A 3 32.90 -0.47 10.39
N ARG A 4 33.26 -0.50 11.69
CA ARG A 4 32.32 -0.80 12.78
C ARG A 4 31.33 0.34 13.02
N TRP A 5 31.80 1.58 12.89
CA TRP A 5 30.98 2.78 13.05
C TRP A 5 30.03 2.98 11.87
N LEU A 6 30.41 2.54 10.67
CA LEU A 6 29.57 2.63 9.47
C LEU A 6 28.31 1.73 9.57
N MET A 7 28.43 0.50 10.11
CA MET A 7 27.26 -0.39 10.21
C MET A 7 26.29 0.03 11.32
N VAL A 8 26.81 0.54 12.45
CA VAL A 8 25.96 1.07 13.54
C VAL A 8 25.22 2.32 13.10
N SER A 9 25.87 3.19 12.32
CA SER A 9 25.23 4.40 11.80
C SER A 9 24.17 4.11 10.73
N VAL A 10 24.36 3.09 9.87
CA VAL A 10 23.31 2.67 8.92
C VAL A 10 22.10 2.08 9.65
N GLY A 11 22.31 1.21 10.64
CA GLY A 11 21.20 0.65 11.44
C GLY A 11 20.43 1.72 12.21
N ALA A 12 21.15 2.66 12.85
CA ALA A 12 20.53 3.79 13.55
C ALA A 12 19.82 4.75 12.59
N ALA A 13 20.39 5.00 11.40
CA ALA A 13 19.78 5.84 10.38
C ALA A 13 18.48 5.21 9.84
N MET A 14 18.45 3.89 9.59
CA MET A 14 17.23 3.22 9.14
C MET A 14 16.13 3.21 10.21
N LEU A 15 16.48 3.02 11.49
CA LEU A 15 15.54 3.13 12.61
C LEU A 15 15.03 4.57 12.81
N ALA A 16 15.89 5.57 12.66
CA ALA A 16 15.51 6.97 12.73
C ALA A 16 14.63 7.39 11.54
N LEU A 17 14.93 6.90 10.33
CA LEU A 17 14.14 7.12 9.12
C LEU A 17 12.75 6.48 9.23
N ASP A 18 12.64 5.30 9.83
CA ASP A 18 11.34 4.66 10.07
C ASP A 18 10.52 5.40 11.12
N ALA A 19 11.15 5.85 12.20
CA ALA A 19 10.50 6.70 13.20
C ALA A 19 9.98 8.03 12.61
N LEU A 20 10.60 8.53 11.53
CA LEU A 20 10.21 9.76 10.84
C LEU A 20 9.14 9.56 9.75
N THR A 21 9.05 8.37 9.14
CA THR A 21 8.25 8.18 7.93
C THR A 21 7.19 7.09 8.03
N GLY A 22 7.29 6.17 8.99
CA GLY A 22 6.33 5.09 9.25
C GLY A 22 6.09 4.09 8.12
N GLN A 23 6.74 4.26 6.95
CA GLN A 23 6.49 3.46 5.74
C GLN A 23 7.77 3.03 5.02
N VAL A 24 8.90 3.70 5.26
CA VAL A 24 10.16 3.40 4.57
C VAL A 24 10.66 1.99 4.92
N LEU A 25 10.50 1.57 6.17
CA LEU A 25 11.01 0.28 6.61
C LEU A 25 10.20 -0.88 6.03
N VAL A 26 8.90 -0.74 5.78
CA VAL A 26 8.09 -1.81 5.17
C VAL A 26 8.47 -2.02 3.69
N HIS A 27 8.63 -0.94 2.93
CA HIS A 27 9.02 -1.04 1.52
C HIS A 27 10.46 -1.50 1.32
N LEU A 28 11.36 -1.18 2.25
CA LEU A 28 12.77 -1.56 2.18
C LEU A 28 13.10 -2.84 2.96
N ALA A 29 12.22 -3.35 3.84
CA ALA A 29 12.50 -4.52 4.68
C ALA A 29 12.86 -5.75 3.85
N VAL A 30 12.10 -6.02 2.78
CA VAL A 30 12.34 -7.18 1.90
C VAL A 30 13.68 -7.06 1.16
N PRO A 31 13.98 -5.98 0.41
CA PRO A 31 15.28 -5.85 -0.25
C PRO A 31 16.46 -5.76 0.74
N ALA A 32 16.28 -5.12 1.89
CA ALA A 32 17.29 -5.08 2.94
C ALA A 32 17.55 -6.46 3.56
N GLY A 33 16.51 -7.26 3.78
CA GLY A 33 16.63 -8.65 4.22
C GLY A 33 17.41 -9.50 3.23
N LEU A 34 17.11 -9.38 1.92
CA LEU A 34 17.84 -10.10 0.87
C LEU A 34 19.31 -9.70 0.82
N ALA A 35 19.61 -8.40 0.88
CA ALA A 35 20.97 -7.89 0.92
C ALA A 35 21.73 -8.39 2.16
N ALA A 36 21.07 -8.44 3.32
CA ALA A 36 21.65 -8.96 4.55
C ALA A 36 21.99 -10.45 4.44
N VAL A 37 21.12 -11.27 3.83
CA VAL A 37 21.40 -12.70 3.57
C VAL A 37 22.63 -12.85 2.67
N LEU A 38 22.70 -12.12 1.55
CA LEU A 38 23.84 -12.19 0.63
C LEU A 38 25.15 -11.76 1.31
N LEU A 39 25.14 -10.65 2.05
CA LEU A 39 26.29 -10.19 2.83
C LEU A 39 26.69 -11.19 3.91
N GLY A 40 25.72 -11.84 4.55
CA GLY A 40 25.95 -12.90 5.54
C GLY A 40 26.68 -14.09 4.94
N ILE A 41 26.26 -14.57 3.76
CA ILE A 41 26.91 -15.67 3.04
C ILE A 41 28.36 -15.31 2.72
N VAL A 42 28.59 -14.13 2.12
CA VAL A 42 29.94 -13.65 1.79
C VAL A 42 30.80 -13.54 3.06
N ALA A 43 30.24 -13.02 4.15
CA ALA A 43 30.95 -12.89 5.41
C ALA A 43 31.37 -14.24 6.01
N VAL A 44 30.50 -15.25 5.94
CA VAL A 44 30.82 -16.62 6.39
C VAL A 44 31.95 -17.22 5.54
N VAL A 45 31.87 -17.10 4.21
CA VAL A 45 32.91 -17.60 3.28
C VAL A 45 34.26 -16.93 3.55
N CYS A 46 34.26 -15.61 3.78
CA CYS A 46 35.46 -14.85 4.12
C CYS A 46 35.89 -14.98 5.59
N ARG A 47 35.22 -15.84 6.40
CA ARG A 47 35.46 -16.04 7.84
C ARG A 47 35.39 -14.75 8.67
N ARG A 48 34.58 -13.78 8.23
CA ARG A 48 34.32 -12.49 8.89
C ARG A 48 33.15 -12.62 9.86
N TRP A 49 33.37 -13.33 10.96
CA TRP A 49 32.33 -13.69 11.94
C TRP A 49 31.49 -12.53 12.47
N PHE A 50 32.10 -11.36 12.69
CA PHE A 50 31.36 -10.17 13.15
C PHE A 50 30.32 -9.68 12.13
N ILE A 51 30.66 -9.71 10.83
CA ILE A 51 29.74 -9.27 9.77
C ILE A 51 28.61 -10.29 9.59
N ALA A 52 28.94 -11.59 9.69
CA ALA A 52 27.96 -12.65 9.66
C ALA A 52 26.94 -12.50 10.81
N LEU A 53 27.40 -12.17 12.03
CA LEU A 53 26.52 -11.96 13.18
C LEU A 53 25.57 -10.77 12.95
N THR A 54 26.08 -9.65 12.42
CA THR A 54 25.23 -8.48 12.11
C THR A 54 24.21 -8.79 11.03
N ALA A 55 24.58 -9.56 10.00
CA ALA A 55 23.67 -9.99 8.96
C ALA A 55 22.53 -10.85 9.52
N VAL A 56 22.85 -11.81 10.40
CA VAL A 56 21.84 -12.64 11.09
C VAL A 56 20.89 -11.78 11.92
N ALA A 57 21.41 -10.82 12.70
CA ALA A 57 20.58 -9.92 13.49
C ALA A 57 19.61 -9.11 12.62
N THR A 58 20.07 -8.57 11.49
CA THR A 58 19.23 -7.85 10.53
C THR A 58 18.14 -8.75 9.94
N VAL A 59 18.47 -9.98 9.56
CA VAL A 59 17.48 -10.94 9.02
C VAL A 59 16.42 -11.28 10.07
N LEU A 60 16.81 -11.51 11.32
CA LEU A 60 15.87 -11.75 12.42
C LEU A 60 14.95 -10.57 12.64
N LEU A 61 15.47 -9.33 12.61
CA LEU A 61 14.66 -8.12 12.73
C LEU A 61 13.63 -8.03 11.60
N VAL A 62 14.05 -8.22 10.34
CA VAL A 62 13.13 -8.23 9.19
C VAL A 62 12.06 -9.32 9.35
N LEU A 63 12.43 -10.51 9.80
CA LEU A 63 11.46 -11.59 10.05
C LEU A 63 10.46 -11.19 11.14
N THR A 64 10.87 -10.57 12.23
CA THR A 64 9.92 -10.13 13.28
C THR A 64 8.91 -9.10 12.78
N LEU A 65 9.25 -8.32 11.75
CA LEU A 65 8.38 -7.33 11.15
C LEU A 65 7.45 -7.93 10.08
N VAL A 66 7.95 -8.85 9.27
CA VAL A 66 7.22 -9.40 8.11
C VAL A 66 6.39 -10.64 8.49
N VAL A 67 6.88 -11.49 9.40
CA VAL A 67 6.18 -12.74 9.75
C VAL A 67 4.76 -12.50 10.29
N PRO A 68 4.50 -11.52 11.18
CA PRO A 68 3.14 -11.27 11.67
C PRO A 68 2.15 -10.98 10.55
N SER A 69 2.53 -10.22 9.52
CA SER A 69 1.64 -9.88 8.41
C SER A 69 1.32 -11.09 7.52
N LEU A 70 2.24 -12.06 7.42
CA LEU A 70 2.00 -13.32 6.73
C LEU A 70 1.09 -14.28 7.51
N LEU A 71 1.04 -14.13 8.83
CA LEU A 71 0.22 -14.97 9.71
C LEU A 71 -1.21 -14.46 9.89
N VAL A 72 -1.52 -13.22 9.47
CA VAL A 72 -2.89 -12.71 9.43
C VAL A 72 -3.69 -13.53 8.41
N ARG A 73 -4.43 -14.51 8.89
CA ARG A 73 -5.38 -15.25 8.07
C ARG A 73 -6.61 -14.38 7.80
N PRO A 74 -7.13 -14.33 6.56
CA PRO A 74 -8.39 -13.67 6.30
C PRO A 74 -9.48 -14.30 7.17
N GLN A 75 -10.27 -13.45 7.85
CA GLN A 75 -11.35 -13.90 8.76
C GLN A 75 -12.59 -14.43 8.03
N SER A 76 -12.62 -14.32 6.70
CA SER A 76 -13.71 -14.78 5.84
C SER A 76 -13.18 -15.87 4.90
N GLY A 77 -14.04 -16.84 4.56
CA GLY A 77 -13.74 -17.86 3.54
C GLY A 77 -13.31 -17.26 2.19
N PRO A 78 -12.87 -18.08 1.22
CA PRO A 78 -12.35 -17.58 -0.04
C PRO A 78 -13.45 -16.89 -0.85
N VAL A 79 -13.55 -15.57 -0.73
CA VAL A 79 -14.32 -14.73 -1.63
C VAL A 79 -13.37 -14.27 -2.73
N LEU A 80 -13.61 -14.75 -3.95
CA LEU A 80 -12.86 -14.32 -5.12
C LEU A 80 -13.40 -12.97 -5.57
N LEU A 81 -12.61 -11.92 -5.43
CA LEU A 81 -12.92 -10.58 -5.92
C LEU A 81 -11.98 -10.23 -7.06
N ARG A 82 -12.53 -9.78 -8.20
CA ARG A 82 -11.75 -9.17 -9.28
C ARG A 82 -11.58 -7.68 -8.95
N VAL A 83 -10.35 -7.32 -8.54
CA VAL A 83 -10.01 -5.96 -8.14
C VAL A 83 -9.23 -5.28 -9.27
N MET A 84 -9.63 -4.06 -9.61
CA MET A 84 -8.94 -3.21 -10.56
C MET A 84 -8.57 -1.88 -9.90
N THR A 85 -7.39 -1.38 -10.22
CA THR A 85 -6.91 -0.06 -9.83
C THR A 85 -6.61 0.73 -11.10
N PHE A 86 -7.05 1.99 -11.15
CA PHE A 86 -6.87 2.85 -12.33
C PHE A 86 -6.62 4.29 -11.91
N ASN A 87 -5.48 4.84 -12.31
CA ASN A 87 -5.18 6.25 -12.13
C ASN A 87 -5.67 7.02 -13.36
N LEU A 88 -6.54 8.01 -13.16
CA LEU A 88 -7.15 8.79 -14.24
C LEU A 88 -6.23 9.91 -14.75
N GLN A 89 -5.10 10.18 -14.08
CA GLN A 89 -4.14 11.24 -14.45
C GLN A 89 -4.80 12.61 -14.65
N GLY A 90 -5.87 12.91 -13.91
CA GLY A 90 -6.59 14.20 -13.97
C GLY A 90 -7.93 14.16 -14.70
N VAL A 91 -8.26 15.27 -15.40
CA VAL A 91 -9.64 15.64 -15.79
C VAL A 91 -10.11 15.02 -17.14
N GLU A 92 -9.20 14.46 -17.95
CA GLU A 92 -9.49 14.02 -19.33
C GLU A 92 -9.56 12.49 -19.53
N ALA A 93 -9.77 11.72 -18.46
CA ALA A 93 -9.85 10.27 -18.61
C ALA A 93 -11.13 9.81 -19.34
N ASP A 94 -10.98 8.88 -20.29
CA ASP A 94 -12.08 8.19 -20.97
C ASP A 94 -12.78 7.20 -20.02
N LEU A 95 -13.72 7.71 -19.23
CA LEU A 95 -14.46 6.93 -18.24
C LEU A 95 -15.42 5.92 -18.88
N GLU A 96 -15.84 6.14 -20.13
CA GLU A 96 -16.62 5.15 -20.88
C GLU A 96 -15.75 3.95 -21.24
N GLY A 97 -14.52 4.21 -21.71
CA GLY A 97 -13.50 3.18 -21.91
C GLY A 97 -13.18 2.41 -20.63
N VAL A 98 -13.04 3.10 -19.50
CA VAL A 98 -12.86 2.44 -18.19
C VAL A 98 -14.09 1.61 -17.81
N ALA A 99 -15.32 2.12 -17.98
CA ALA A 99 -16.53 1.37 -17.68
C ALA A 99 -16.68 0.13 -18.57
N ALA A 100 -16.37 0.24 -19.87
CA ALA A 100 -16.36 -0.88 -20.80
C ALA A 100 -15.32 -1.93 -20.41
N LEU A 101 -14.13 -1.50 -19.97
CA LEU A 101 -13.08 -2.38 -19.48
C LEU A 101 -13.50 -3.11 -18.19
N VAL A 102 -14.07 -2.38 -17.23
CA VAL A 102 -14.62 -2.92 -15.97
C VAL A 102 -15.70 -3.97 -16.25
N ALA A 103 -16.61 -3.68 -17.18
CA ALA A 103 -17.67 -4.59 -17.59
C ALA A 103 -17.10 -5.85 -18.26
N ARG A 104 -16.18 -5.68 -19.21
CA ARG A 104 -15.55 -6.79 -19.93
C ARG A 104 -14.76 -7.71 -19.01
N GLU A 105 -13.99 -7.13 -18.10
CA GLU A 105 -13.19 -7.86 -17.12
C GLU A 105 -13.99 -8.25 -15.87
N GLN A 106 -15.31 -8.08 -15.86
CA GLN A 106 -16.21 -8.42 -14.76
C GLN A 106 -15.67 -7.99 -13.38
N VAL A 107 -15.07 -6.80 -13.30
CA VAL A 107 -14.47 -6.28 -12.08
C VAL A 107 -15.55 -6.12 -11.00
N ASP A 108 -15.23 -6.49 -9.76
CA ASP A 108 -16.11 -6.38 -8.59
C ASP A 108 -15.82 -5.14 -7.75
N LEU A 109 -14.56 -4.67 -7.80
CA LEU A 109 -14.09 -3.49 -7.08
C LEU A 109 -13.11 -2.70 -7.97
N LEU A 110 -13.40 -1.44 -8.20
CA LEU A 110 -12.55 -0.48 -8.90
C LEU A 110 -12.09 0.60 -7.93
N ALA A 111 -10.77 0.75 -7.76
CA ALA A 111 -10.16 1.87 -7.06
C ALA A 111 -9.62 2.88 -8.07
N LEU A 112 -10.13 4.11 -8.03
CA LEU A 112 -9.72 5.22 -8.88
C LEU A 112 -8.79 6.15 -8.11
N GLN A 113 -7.64 6.48 -8.70
CA GLN A 113 -6.75 7.55 -8.24
C GLN A 113 -6.85 8.76 -9.15
N GLU A 114 -6.58 9.94 -8.58
CA GLU A 114 -6.63 11.23 -9.26
C GLU A 114 -7.96 11.42 -9.98
N ALA A 115 -9.04 11.35 -9.21
CA ALA A 115 -10.41 11.50 -9.67
C ALA A 115 -10.96 12.93 -9.47
N PRO A 116 -10.34 14.02 -10.01
CA PRO A 116 -10.79 15.37 -9.73
C PRO A 116 -12.14 15.61 -10.39
N GLY A 117 -13.08 16.15 -9.59
CA GLY A 117 -14.25 16.88 -10.09
C GLY A 117 -15.00 16.25 -11.27
N MET A 118 -15.12 14.92 -11.32
CA MET A 118 -15.74 14.25 -12.47
C MET A 118 -17.14 14.82 -12.71
N PRO A 119 -17.49 15.13 -13.97
CA PRO A 119 -18.85 15.53 -14.30
C PRO A 119 -19.82 14.41 -13.90
N ALA A 120 -20.99 14.78 -13.37
CA ALA A 120 -22.01 13.82 -12.95
C ALA A 120 -22.37 12.82 -14.07
N THR A 121 -22.34 13.26 -15.33
CA THR A 121 -22.59 12.43 -16.51
C THR A 121 -21.56 11.32 -16.68
N SER A 122 -20.28 11.56 -16.39
CA SER A 122 -19.23 10.57 -16.57
C SER A 122 -19.20 9.54 -15.43
N LEU A 123 -19.63 9.95 -14.23
CA LEU A 123 -19.86 9.02 -13.12
C LEU A 123 -21.05 8.07 -13.40
N LEU A 124 -22.04 8.48 -14.20
CA LEU A 124 -23.17 7.61 -14.56
C LEU A 124 -22.71 6.37 -15.34
N ALA A 125 -21.75 6.52 -16.26
CA ALA A 125 -21.22 5.38 -17.03
C ALA A 125 -20.60 4.33 -16.10
N LEU A 126 -19.77 4.76 -15.15
CA LEU A 126 -19.14 3.86 -14.18
C LEU A 126 -20.13 3.28 -13.17
N THR A 127 -21.06 4.09 -12.65
CA THR A 127 -22.07 3.64 -11.68
C THR A 127 -23.11 2.70 -12.30
N SER A 128 -23.28 2.71 -13.62
CA SER A 128 -24.11 1.72 -14.32
C SER A 128 -23.56 0.29 -14.21
N VAL A 129 -22.23 0.14 -14.07
CA VAL A 129 -21.56 -1.16 -13.94
C VAL A 129 -21.23 -1.49 -12.48
N LEU A 130 -20.87 -0.47 -11.69
CA LEU A 130 -20.50 -0.57 -10.28
C LEU A 130 -21.33 0.44 -9.45
N PRO A 131 -22.51 0.04 -8.97
CA PRO A 131 -23.51 0.98 -8.43
C PRO A 131 -23.12 1.64 -7.12
N ASN A 132 -22.21 1.03 -6.34
CA ASN A 132 -21.82 1.58 -5.04
C ASN A 132 -20.55 2.41 -5.20
N LEU A 133 -20.69 3.74 -5.15
CA LEU A 133 -19.59 4.70 -5.21
C LEU A 133 -19.29 5.27 -3.82
N VAL A 134 -18.03 5.20 -3.41
CA VAL A 134 -17.49 5.85 -2.22
C VAL A 134 -16.41 6.82 -2.67
N VAL A 135 -16.60 8.11 -2.40
CA VAL A 135 -15.59 9.14 -2.69
C VAL A 135 -14.91 9.54 -1.38
N VAL A 136 -13.59 9.46 -1.34
CA VAL A 136 -12.81 9.97 -0.21
C VAL A 136 -12.79 11.49 -0.28
N PRO A 137 -13.19 12.21 0.78
CA PRO A 137 -13.05 13.66 0.84
C PRO A 137 -11.58 14.07 0.68
N ASP A 138 -11.30 14.97 -0.27
CA ASP A 138 -9.95 15.51 -0.44
C ASP A 138 -9.72 16.65 0.56
N PRO A 139 -8.73 16.55 1.46
CA PRO A 139 -8.39 17.66 2.36
C PRO A 139 -7.86 18.89 1.63
N ASN A 140 -7.37 18.74 0.40
CA ASN A 140 -6.92 19.86 -0.43
C ASN A 140 -7.49 19.72 -1.86
N PRO A 141 -8.72 20.19 -2.11
CA PRO A 141 -9.40 20.04 -3.40
C PRO A 141 -8.64 20.69 -4.58
N SER A 142 -7.66 21.54 -4.30
CA SER A 142 -6.80 22.21 -5.28
C SER A 142 -5.76 21.28 -5.91
N ILE A 143 -5.42 20.15 -5.27
CA ILE A 143 -4.33 19.24 -5.70
C ILE A 143 -4.86 18.07 -6.54
N GLY A 144 -6.18 17.84 -6.58
CA GLY A 144 -6.79 16.84 -7.46
C GLY A 144 -6.56 15.38 -7.04
N THR A 145 -6.15 15.14 -5.79
CA THR A 145 -5.78 13.85 -5.21
C THR A 145 -6.97 13.01 -4.74
N ARG A 146 -8.14 13.18 -5.36
CA ARG A 146 -9.33 12.42 -4.97
C ARG A 146 -9.16 10.95 -5.27
N ILE A 147 -9.51 10.13 -4.28
CA ILE A 147 -9.63 8.68 -4.40
C ILE A 147 -11.11 8.34 -4.41
N ALA A 148 -11.52 7.45 -5.32
CA ALA A 148 -12.87 6.89 -5.34
C ALA A 148 -12.81 5.37 -5.40
N ILE A 149 -13.72 4.71 -4.70
CA ILE A 149 -13.90 3.25 -4.77
C ILE A 149 -15.30 2.99 -5.30
N LEU A 150 -15.38 2.17 -6.34
CA LEU A 150 -16.63 1.68 -6.89
C LEU A 150 -16.71 0.17 -6.70
N THR A 151 -17.87 -0.35 -6.32
CA THR A 151 -18.03 -1.79 -6.13
C THR A 151 -19.43 -2.29 -6.49
N ARG A 152 -19.50 -3.55 -6.94
CA ARG A 152 -20.75 -4.29 -7.18
C ARG A 152 -21.41 -4.74 -5.87
N VAL A 153 -20.60 -4.94 -4.83
CA VAL A 153 -21.05 -5.49 -3.54
C VAL A 153 -21.50 -4.35 -2.61
N PRO A 154 -22.59 -4.49 -1.84
CA PRO A 154 -23.04 -3.44 -0.93
C PRO A 154 -21.95 -3.05 0.07
N VAL A 155 -21.74 -1.75 0.22
CA VAL A 155 -20.84 -1.19 1.21
C VAL A 155 -21.57 -1.11 2.55
N LEU A 156 -21.05 -1.82 3.55
CA LEU A 156 -21.60 -1.85 4.91
C LEU A 156 -21.06 -0.71 5.77
N ALA A 157 -19.78 -0.39 5.61
CA ALA A 157 -19.12 0.66 6.35
C ALA A 157 -17.93 1.21 5.58
N THR A 158 -17.65 2.50 5.80
CA THR A 158 -16.45 3.17 5.31
C THR A 158 -15.75 3.83 6.49
N ALA A 159 -14.44 3.61 6.60
CA ALA A 159 -13.60 4.32 7.54
C ALA A 159 -12.47 4.99 6.76
N VAL A 160 -12.38 6.31 6.89
CA VAL A 160 -11.29 7.10 6.34
C VAL A 160 -10.37 7.42 7.51
N GLU A 161 -9.18 6.82 7.52
CA GLU A 161 -8.17 7.03 8.55
C GLU A 161 -6.98 7.74 7.93
N ARG A 162 -6.57 8.86 8.53
CA ARG A 162 -5.32 9.53 8.18
C ARG A 162 -4.18 8.79 8.83
N VAL A 163 -3.36 8.15 8.01
CA VAL A 163 -2.16 7.44 8.42
C VAL A 163 -0.98 8.38 8.20
N GLY A 164 -0.28 8.71 9.30
CA GLY A 164 0.85 9.64 9.30
C GLY A 164 0.50 11.04 9.79
N GLU A 165 0.15 11.18 11.07
CA GLU A 165 0.19 12.47 11.76
C GLU A 165 1.62 12.70 12.26
N GLY A 166 2.41 13.47 11.50
CA GLY A 166 3.77 13.87 11.84
C GLY A 166 4.17 15.12 11.06
N GLU A 167 4.95 16.00 11.67
CA GLU A 167 5.43 17.23 11.04
C GLU A 167 6.33 16.87 9.84
N GLY A 168 5.83 17.06 8.62
CA GLY A 168 6.50 16.68 7.37
C GLY A 168 6.09 15.33 6.77
N ALA A 169 5.17 14.58 7.40
CA ALA A 169 4.60 13.37 6.79
C ALA A 169 3.61 13.74 5.68
N VAL A 170 3.73 13.09 4.52
CA VAL A 170 2.68 13.15 3.49
C VAL A 170 1.46 12.44 4.08
N PRO A 171 0.31 13.11 4.27
CA PRO A 171 -0.85 12.48 4.88
C PRO A 171 -1.34 11.36 3.96
N VAL A 172 -1.15 10.10 4.37
CA VAL A 172 -1.66 8.96 3.63
C VAL A 172 -3.08 8.72 4.10
N THR A 173 -4.04 8.94 3.22
CA THR A 173 -5.44 8.66 3.54
C THR A 173 -5.72 7.19 3.24
N SER A 174 -5.91 6.39 4.28
CA SER A 174 -6.37 5.02 4.13
C SER A 174 -7.91 4.98 4.12
N LEU A 175 -8.47 4.31 3.12
CA LEU A 175 -9.90 4.03 3.06
C LEU A 175 -10.11 2.54 3.30
N ARG A 176 -10.73 2.21 4.42
CA ARG A 176 -11.23 0.86 4.70
C ARG A 176 -12.69 0.79 4.28
N VAL A 177 -12.99 -0.10 3.34
CA VAL A 177 -14.36 -0.41 2.92
C VAL A 177 -14.70 -1.81 3.41
N THR A 178 -15.75 -1.91 4.23
CA THR A 178 -16.33 -3.19 4.61
C THR A 178 -17.48 -3.49 3.68
N ILE A 179 -17.43 -4.62 2.99
CA ILE A 179 -18.44 -5.04 2.01
C ILE A 179 -19.20 -6.27 2.51
N SER A 180 -20.47 -6.38 2.14
CA SER A 180 -21.31 -7.53 2.48
C SER A 180 -21.09 -8.67 1.49
N THR A 181 -20.32 -9.68 1.84
CA THR A 181 -20.23 -10.92 1.05
C THR A 181 -21.44 -11.77 1.42
N GLY A 182 -22.58 -11.54 0.77
CA GLY A 182 -23.82 -12.29 1.02
C GLY A 182 -23.56 -13.80 0.97
N GLY A 183 -23.85 -14.47 2.08
CA GLY A 183 -24.03 -15.92 2.15
C GLY A 183 -25.52 -16.26 2.16
#